data_AF-A0A821FX21-F1
#
_entry.id   AF-A0A821FX21-F1
#
_cell.length_a   1.000
_cell.length_b   1.000
_cell.length_c   1.000
_cell.angle_alpha   90.00
_cell.angle_beta   90.00
_cell.angle_gamma   90.00
#
_symmetry.space_group_name_H-M   'P 1'
#
loop_
_entity.id
_entity.type
_entity.pdbx_description
1 polymer ?
#
loop_
_entity_poly.entity_id
_entity_poly.type
_entity_poly.pdbx_seq_one_letter_code
_entity_poly.pdbx_strand_id
1 'polypeptide(L)' 'MLGCRKSNSAEAIIRDCFNRSHAVNCARVLVGRTTTGSSSTRVCPSGFDTTGGGNVFVTYHDAQAYGEYLIVYK' A
#
# COMPACT_ATOMS: atom_id res chain seq x y z
N MET A 1 16.30 -12.02 -8.01
CA MET A 1 16.63 -11.91 -6.58
C MET A 1 17.32 -10.58 -6.34
N LEU A 2 16.63 -9.57 -5.81
CA LEU A 2 17.24 -8.29 -5.43
C LEU A 2 17.98 -8.49 -4.10
N GLY A 3 19.30 -8.68 -4.18
CA GLY A 3 20.16 -8.77 -3.00
C GLY A 3 20.40 -7.38 -2.40
N CYS A 4 20.14 -7.23 -1.10
CA CYS A 4 20.67 -6.09 -0.33
C CYS A 4 22.20 -6.11 -0.45
N ARG A 5 22.77 -5.11 -1.13
CA ARG A 5 24.23 -4.88 -1.12
C ARG A 5 24.65 -4.62 0.33
N LYS A 6 25.51 -5.49 0.87
CA LYS A 6 26.21 -5.24 2.13
C LYS A 6 27.24 -4.14 1.89
N SER A 7 26.87 -2.87 2.11
CA SER A 7 27.84 -1.78 2.23
C SER A 7 28.16 -1.55 3.71
N ASN A 8 29.44 -1.61 4.08
CA ASN A 8 29.90 -1.57 5.47
C ASN A 8 30.15 -0.13 5.97
N SER A 9 29.57 0.89 5.34
CA SER A 9 29.77 2.31 5.67
C SER A 9 28.44 3.05 5.64
N ALA A 10 28.17 3.84 6.68
CA ALA A 10 26.96 4.63 6.81
C ALA A 10 26.74 5.55 5.60
N GLU A 11 27.79 6.19 5.08
CA GLU A 11 27.74 7.04 3.89
C GLU A 11 27.29 6.28 2.64
N ALA A 12 27.72 5.03 2.48
CA ALA A 12 27.30 4.21 1.35
C ALA A 12 25.83 3.80 1.47
N ILE A 13 25.35 3.53 2.69
CA ILE A 13 23.93 3.25 2.97
C ILE A 13 23.10 4.53 2.73
N ILE A 14 23.54 5.68 3.23
CA ILE A 14 22.84 6.97 3.08
C ILE A 14 22.74 7.36 1.61
N ARG A 15 23.83 7.26 0.83
CA ARG A 15 23.81 7.57 -0.60
C ARG A 15 22.98 6.58 -1.41
N ASP A 16 22.96 5.30 -1.02
CA ASP A 16 22.11 4.30 -1.67
C ASP A 16 20.64 4.58 -1.39
N CYS A 17 20.27 4.85 -0.13
CA CYS A 17 18.92 5.26 0.25
C CYS A 17 18.47 6.55 -0.46
N PHE A 18 19.34 7.55 -0.54
CA PHE A 18 19.05 8.83 -1.20
C PHE A 18 18.92 8.73 -2.73
N ASN A 19 19.53 7.71 -3.35
CA ASN A 19 19.45 7.49 -4.80
C ASN A 19 18.38 6.46 -5.20
N ARG A 20 17.67 5.86 -4.26
CA ARG A 20 16.57 4.93 -4.58
C ARG A 20 15.39 5.73 -5.12
N SER A 21 14.90 5.31 -6.29
CA SER A 21 13.60 5.76 -6.75
C SER A 21 12.51 5.05 -5.95
N HIS A 22 11.57 5.82 -5.44
CA HIS A 22 10.36 5.35 -4.78
C HIS A 22 9.24 5.19 -5.81
N ALA A 23 8.39 4.19 -5.62
CA ALA A 23 7.23 3.96 -6.46
C ALA A 23 5.97 3.80 -5.60
N VAL A 24 4.89 4.50 -5.97
CA VAL A 24 3.59 4.42 -5.30
C VAL A 24 2.52 4.20 -6.35
N ASN A 25 1.60 3.26 -6.09
CA ASN A 25 0.41 3.07 -6.91
C ASN A 25 -0.68 4.04 -6.47
N CYS A 26 -1.18 4.84 -7.42
CA CYS A 26 -2.44 5.55 -7.27
C CYS A 26 -3.53 4.67 -7.90
N ALA A 27 -4.37 4.07 -7.05
CA ALA A 27 -5.42 3.16 -7.48
C ALA A 27 -6.80 3.81 -7.38
N ARG A 28 -7.67 3.49 -8.34
CA ARG A 28 -9.10 3.74 -8.23
C ARG A 28 -9.73 2.58 -7.48
N VAL A 29 -10.49 2.88 -6.43
CA VAL A 29 -11.03 1.86 -5.52
C VAL A 29 -12.54 2.00 -5.36
N LEU A 30 -13.26 0.89 -5.53
CA LEU A 30 -14.70 0.79 -5.27
C LEU A 30 -14.94 0.51 -3.78
N VAL A 31 -15.22 1.57 -3.02
CA VAL A 31 -15.33 1.50 -1.55
C VAL A 31 -16.70 0.99 -1.06
N GLY A 32 -17.78 1.25 -1.80
CA GLY A 32 -19.12 0.77 -1.45
C GLY A 32 -19.57 1.20 -0.04
N ARG A 33 -20.28 0.31 0.66
CA ARG A 33 -20.67 0.52 2.06
C ARG A 33 -19.50 0.19 2.99
N THR A 34 -19.15 1.14 3.84
CA THR A 34 -18.04 0.99 4.79
C THR A 34 -18.53 0.78 6.21
N THR A 35 -17.83 -0.07 6.96
CA THR A 35 -17.97 -0.21 8.42
C THR A 35 -16.62 -0.10 9.12
N THR A 36 -16.63 0.01 10.44
CA THR A 36 -15.40 0.04 11.24
C THR A 36 -14.72 -1.33 11.20
N GLY A 37 -13.44 -1.36 10.81
CA GLY A 37 -12.61 -2.56 10.85
C GLY A 37 -11.83 -2.67 12.15
N SER A 38 -11.40 -3.89 12.48
CA SER A 38 -10.38 -4.17 13.50
C SER A 38 -9.15 -4.82 12.85
N SER A 39 -8.02 -4.83 13.54
CA SER A 39 -6.82 -5.57 13.11
C SER A 39 -7.03 -7.09 12.98
N SER A 40 -8.12 -7.62 13.55
CA SER A 40 -8.52 -9.02 13.44
C SER A 40 -9.51 -9.31 12.31
N THR A 41 -10.01 -8.29 11.60
CA THR A 41 -10.98 -8.47 10.52
C THR A 41 -10.27 -9.02 9.28
N ARG A 42 -10.61 -10.26 8.89
CA ARG A 42 -10.02 -10.95 7.73
C ARG A 42 -10.96 -11.04 6.53
N VAL A 43 -12.26 -10.94 6.79
CA VAL A 43 -13.34 -11.06 5.80
C VAL A 43 -14.25 -9.86 6.00
N CYS A 44 -14.80 -9.34 4.90
CA CYS A 44 -15.71 -8.21 4.98
C CYS A 44 -16.94 -8.55 5.84
N PRO A 45 -17.30 -7.72 6.84
CA PRO A 45 -18.53 -7.92 7.61
C PRO A 45 -19.77 -7.95 6.71
N SER A 46 -20.72 -8.82 7.03
CA SER A 46 -21.94 -9.01 6.22
C SER A 46 -22.69 -7.69 6.01
N GLY A 47 -23.06 -7.42 4.76
CA GLY A 47 -23.80 -6.21 4.37
C GLY A 47 -22.93 -4.99 4.06
N PHE A 48 -21.60 -5.14 4.13
CA PHE A 48 -20.62 -4.12 3.79
C PHE A 48 -19.70 -4.60 2.67
N ASP A 49 -18.99 -3.65 2.05
CA ASP A 49 -18.05 -3.89 0.95
C ASP A 49 -16.60 -3.58 1.38
N THR A 50 -16.42 -2.71 2.38
CA THR A 50 -15.12 -2.31 2.91
C THR A 50 -15.15 -2.11 4.41
N THR A 51 -13.97 -2.16 5.03
CA THR A 51 -13.78 -1.69 6.38
C THR A 51 -12.77 -0.56 6.42
N GLY A 52 -12.97 0.43 7.28
CA GLY A 52 -12.04 1.54 7.39
C GLY A 52 -12.61 2.69 8.18
N GLY A 53 -11.95 3.84 8.05
CA GLY A 53 -12.36 5.08 8.69
C GLY A 53 -11.39 6.21 8.40
N GLY A 54 -11.92 7.43 8.27
CA GLY A 54 -11.14 8.61 7.92
C GLY A 54 -10.48 8.47 6.56
N ASN A 55 -9.16 8.26 6.56
CA ASN A 55 -8.31 8.27 5.37
C ASN A 55 -7.80 6.87 4.94
N VAL A 56 -8.14 5.81 5.67
CA VAL A 56 -7.66 4.45 5.40
C VAL A 56 -8.83 3.49 5.23
N PHE A 57 -8.78 2.73 4.14
CA PHE A 57 -9.79 1.75 3.76
C PHE A 57 -9.11 0.42 3.44
N VAL A 58 -9.78 -0.67 3.78
CA VAL A 58 -9.40 -2.05 3.48
C VAL A 58 -10.49 -2.63 2.57
N THR A 59 -10.07 -3.08 1.39
CA THR A 59 -10.89 -3.86 0.46
C THR A 59 -10.62 -5.35 0.62
N TYR A 60 -11.60 -6.18 0.30
CA TYR A 60 -11.54 -7.63 0.51
C TYR A 60 -11.52 -8.42 -0.80
N HIS A 61 -11.81 -7.76 -1.92
CA HIS A 61 -11.75 -8.34 -3.26
C HIS A 61 -10.78 -7.56 -4.13
N ASP A 62 -9.97 -8.27 -4.90
CA ASP A 62 -9.01 -7.71 -5.86
C ASP A 62 -9.70 -6.87 -6.93
N ALA A 63 -10.87 -7.31 -7.40
CA ALA A 63 -11.69 -6.58 -8.37
C ALA A 63 -12.17 -5.21 -7.88
N GLN A 64 -12.06 -4.89 -6.58
CA GLN A 64 -12.40 -3.55 -6.06
C GLN A 64 -11.33 -2.50 -6.36
N ALA A 65 -10.11 -2.89 -6.74
CA ALA A 65 -9.01 -1.96 -6.95
C ALA A 65 -8.44 -2.07 -8.37
N TYR A 66 -8.28 -0.93 -9.03
CA TYR A 66 -7.62 -0.82 -10.32
C TYR A 66 -6.43 0.14 -10.19
N GLY A 67 -5.21 -0.36 -10.44
CA GLY A 67 -4.00 0.45 -10.45
C GLY A 67 -4.02 1.42 -11.63
N GLU A 68 -4.40 2.68 -11.38
CA GLU A 68 -4.61 3.66 -12.43
C GLU A 68 -3.30 4.33 -12.86
N TYR A 69 -2.44 4.66 -11.89
CA TYR A 69 -1.13 5.26 -12.15
C TYR A 69 -0.05 4.66 -11.27
N LEU A 70 1.15 4.49 -11.83
CA LEU A 70 2.38 4.24 -11.08
C LEU A 70 3.18 5.53 -11.02
N ILE A 71 3.32 6.10 -9.82
CA ILE A 71 4.06 7.34 -9.58
C ILE A 71 5.46 6.97 -9.13
N VAL A 72 6.48 7.40 -9.87
CA VAL A 72 7.89 7.18 -9.53
C VAL A 72 8.52 8.52 -9.15
N TYR A 73 9.14 8.61 -7.98
CA TYR A 73 9.78 9.81 -7.46
C TYR A 73 11.12 9.50 -6.78
N LYS A 74 11.88 10.56 -6.45
CA LYS A 74 13.14 10.48 -5.71
C LYS A 74 12.98 11.18 -4.38
#